data_AF-A0A1I6EC20-F1
#
_entry.id   AF-A0A1I6EC20-F1
#
_cell.length_a   1.000
_cell.length_b   1.000
_cell.length_c   1.000
_cell.angle_alpha   90.00
_cell.angle_beta   90.00
_cell.angle_gamma   90.00
#
_symmetry.space_group_name_H-M   'P 1'
#
loop_
_entity.id
_entity.type
_entity.pdbx_description
1 polymer ?
#
loop_
_entity_poly.entity_id
_entity_poly.type
_entity_poly.pdbx_seq_one_letter_code
_entity_poly.pdbx_strand_id
1 'polypeptide(L)'
;MSISCNCSVDLCDAEAPEFYREDFLTAKKAHKCTECGGEIKPGQRYRLVVGKWDRHLETFRTCMPCHRIGEDLCPQGYYIGGLVEIIQECLGFDYRKVPKEYL
;
A
#
# COMPACT_ATOMS: atom_id res chain seq x y z
N MET A 1 10.51 20.81 3.33
CA MET A 1 9.37 20.40 4.18
C MET A 1 8.73 19.21 3.50
N SER A 2 8.98 18.01 4.01
CA SER A 2 8.29 16.80 3.53
C SER A 2 6.88 16.79 4.10
N ILE A 3 5.88 16.62 3.25
CA ILE A 3 4.50 16.38 3.68
C ILE A 3 4.44 14.90 4.05
N SER A 4 4.22 14.59 5.33
CA SER A 4 3.98 13.22 5.79
C SER A 4 2.83 13.21 6.80
N CYS A 5 2.02 12.15 6.77
CA CYS A 5 0.99 11.92 7.76
C CYS A 5 1.63 11.44 9.06
N ASN A 6 1.30 12.11 10.17
CA ASN A 6 1.72 11.75 11.52
C ASN A 6 0.63 11.02 12.31
N CYS A 7 -0.42 10.50 11.63
CA CYS A 7 -1.38 9.64 12.30
C CYS A 7 -0.62 8.39 12.76
N SER A 8 -0.59 8.18 14.07
CA SER A 8 -0.40 6.85 14.61
C SER A 8 -1.53 6.02 14.04
N VAL A 9 -1.21 4.98 13.27
CA VAL A 9 -2.17 3.88 13.12
C VAL A 9 -2.32 3.33 14.53
N ASP A 10 -3.33 3.82 15.26
CA ASP A 10 -3.74 3.26 16.53
C ASP A 10 -4.20 1.84 16.22
N LEU A 11 -3.26 0.89 16.30
CA LEU A 11 -3.50 -0.56 16.25
C LEU A 11 -4.28 -1.01 17.50
N CYS A 12 -5.17 -0.16 18.05
CA CYS A 12 -5.77 -0.37 19.37
C CYS A 12 -6.77 -1.52 19.40
N ASP A 13 -7.27 -1.97 18.24
CA ASP A 13 -8.19 -3.12 18.15
C ASP A 13 -7.93 -4.04 16.93
N ALA A 14 -6.88 -3.79 16.15
CA ALA A 14 -6.55 -4.65 15.01
C ALA A 14 -5.67 -5.81 15.47
N GLU A 15 -6.20 -7.04 15.43
CA GLU A 15 -5.40 -8.23 15.71
C GLU A 15 -4.24 -8.33 14.73
N ALA A 16 -3.01 -8.31 15.28
CA ALA A 16 -1.81 -8.56 14.49
C ALA A 16 -1.93 -9.95 13.83
N PRO A 17 -1.46 -10.10 12.58
CA PRO A 17 -1.51 -11.40 11.94
C PRO A 17 -0.67 -12.43 12.72
N GLU A 18 -1.16 -13.67 12.78
CA GLU A 18 -0.41 -14.81 13.34
C GLU A 18 0.92 -15.05 12.59
N PHE A 19 0.95 -14.67 11.31
CA PHE A 19 2.11 -14.76 10.44
C PHE A 19 2.14 -13.54 9.52
N TYR A 20 3.30 -12.89 9.43
CA TYR A 20 3.55 -11.81 8.48
C TYR A 20 4.85 -12.10 7.72
N ARG A 21 4.79 -12.06 6.40
CA ARG A 21 5.96 -12.12 5.53
C ARG A 21 5.89 -11.04 4.47
N GLU A 22 7.03 -10.40 4.26
CA GLU A 22 7.23 -9.36 3.26
C GLU A 22 8.41 -9.70 2.36
N ASP A 23 8.23 -9.53 1.04
CA ASP A 23 9.27 -9.70 0.05
C ASP A 23 9.16 -8.65 -1.07
N PHE A 24 10.29 -8.37 -1.73
CA PHE A 24 10.34 -7.55 -2.93
C PHE A 24 10.70 -8.40 -4.13
N LEU A 25 9.75 -8.59 -5.03
CA LEU A 25 9.87 -9.55 -6.13
C LEU A 25 9.76 -8.87 -7.49
N THR A 26 10.22 -9.56 -8.53
CA THR A 26 9.95 -9.19 -9.92
C THR A 26 8.79 -10.01 -10.44
N ALA A 27 7.77 -9.36 -11.00
CA ALA A 27 6.57 -10.00 -11.50
C ALA A 27 6.89 -10.93 -12.68
N LYS A 28 6.50 -12.20 -12.56
CA LYS A 28 6.60 -13.18 -13.66
C LYS A 28 5.35 -13.20 -14.55
N LYS A 29 4.24 -12.67 -14.04
CA LYS A 29 2.95 -12.51 -14.73
C LYS A 29 2.28 -11.22 -14.29
N ALA A 30 1.24 -10.79 -15.00
CA ALA A 30 0.47 -9.62 -14.60
C ALA A 30 -0.21 -9.83 -13.24
N HIS A 31 -0.21 -8.80 -12.40
CA HIS A 31 -0.91 -8.75 -11.13
C HIS A 31 -1.69 -7.44 -11.01
N LYS A 32 -2.70 -7.39 -10.14
CA LYS A 32 -3.34 -6.12 -9.75
C LYS A 32 -2.69 -5.60 -8.47
N CYS A 33 -2.38 -4.31 -8.44
CA CYS A 33 -1.94 -3.61 -7.25
C CYS A 33 -3.11 -3.54 -6.24
N THR A 34 -2.86 -3.93 -4.99
CA THR A 34 -3.85 -3.86 -3.92
C THR A 34 -4.26 -2.42 -3.60
N GLU A 35 -3.35 -1.44 -3.72
CA GLU A 35 -3.63 -0.05 -3.34
C GLU A 35 -4.35 0.74 -4.44
N CYS A 36 -3.75 0.82 -5.64
CA CYS A 36 -4.29 1.64 -6.72
C CYS A 36 -5.17 0.89 -7.71
N GLY A 37 -5.27 -0.44 -7.60
CA GLY A 37 -5.96 -1.29 -8.57
C GLY A 37 -5.26 -1.43 -9.94
N GLY A 38 -4.16 -0.70 -10.16
CA GLY A 38 -3.40 -0.70 -11.42
C GLY A 38 -2.70 -2.03 -11.71
N GLU A 39 -2.37 -2.26 -12.98
CA GLU A 39 -1.66 -3.48 -13.41
C GLU A 39 -0.16 -3.39 -13.10
N ILE A 40 0.36 -4.43 -12.44
CA ILE A 40 1.78 -4.71 -12.28
C ILE A 40 2.17 -5.67 -13.41
N LYS A 41 2.91 -5.18 -14.39
CA LYS A 41 3.31 -5.93 -15.59
C LYS A 41 4.46 -6.90 -15.32
N PRO A 42 4.60 -7.98 -16.09
CA PRO A 42 5.78 -8.82 -16.06
C PRO A 42 7.08 -7.99 -16.17
N GLY A 43 8.09 -8.34 -15.38
CA GLY A 43 9.36 -7.60 -15.29
C GLY A 43 9.35 -6.40 -14.33
N GLN A 44 8.18 -5.95 -13.85
CA GLN A 44 8.13 -4.89 -12.84
C GLN A 44 8.40 -5.44 -11.45
N ARG A 45 9.11 -4.66 -10.63
CA ARG A 45 9.24 -4.94 -9.19
C ARG A 45 7.94 -4.62 -8.48
N TYR A 46 7.67 -5.33 -7.38
CA TYR A 46 6.54 -5.07 -6.50
C TYR A 46 6.83 -5.59 -5.09
N ARG A 47 6.10 -5.06 -4.10
CA ARG A 47 6.06 -5.54 -2.72
C ARG A 47 5.00 -6.64 -2.59
N LEU A 48 5.39 -7.79 -2.06
CA LEU A 48 4.49 -8.89 -1.72
C LEU A 48 4.38 -8.96 -0.19
N VAL A 49 3.16 -8.88 0.33
CA VAL A 49 2.88 -9.16 1.74
C VAL A 49 1.94 -10.35 1.83
N VAL A 50 2.27 -11.30 2.70
CA VAL A 50 1.41 -12.44 3.03
C VAL A 50 1.16 -12.39 4.53
N GLY A 51 -0.11 -12.35 4.91
CA GLY A 51 -0.53 -12.34 6.30
C GLY A 51 -1.54 -13.44 6.61
N LYS A 52 -1.54 -13.94 7.85
CA LYS A 52 -2.53 -14.91 8.36
C LYS A 52 -3.36 -14.27 9.48
N TRP A 53 -4.67 -14.27 9.33
CA TRP A 53 -5.65 -13.84 10.34
C TRP A 53 -6.72 -14.92 10.47
N ASP A 54 -7.08 -15.31 11.69
CA ASP A 54 -8.09 -16.32 12.04
C ASP A 54 -8.46 -17.31 10.89
N ARG A 55 -7.55 -18.25 10.62
CA ARG A 55 -7.65 -19.30 9.57
C ARG A 55 -7.61 -18.84 8.11
N HIS A 56 -7.61 -17.55 7.83
CA HIS A 56 -7.49 -16.97 6.50
C HIS A 56 -6.06 -16.50 6.22
N LEU A 57 -5.56 -16.86 5.04
CA LEU A 57 -4.32 -16.31 4.49
C LEU A 57 -4.67 -15.31 3.40
N GLU A 58 -4.19 -14.08 3.54
CA GLU A 58 -4.31 -13.07 2.51
C GLU A 58 -2.96 -12.74 1.89
N THR A 59 -3.00 -12.34 0.63
CA THR A 59 -1.81 -11.98 -0.14
C THR A 59 -2.03 -10.67 -0.85
N PHE A 60 -1.22 -9.68 -0.50
CA PHE A 60 -1.28 -8.34 -1.05
C PHE A 60 -0.09 -8.09 -1.95
N ARG A 61 -0.35 -7.41 -3.07
CA ARG A 61 0.66 -7.10 -4.09
C ARG A 61 0.62 -5.61 -4.33
N THR A 62 1.65 -4.90 -3.89
CA THR A 62 1.70 -3.43 -4.00
C THR A 62 2.76 -3.04 -5.01
N CYS A 63 2.37 -2.27 -6.03
CA CYS A 63 3.33 -1.77 -7.02
C CYS A 63 4.35 -0.84 -6.35
N MET A 64 5.58 -0.76 -6.88
CA MET A 64 6.63 0.09 -6.29
C MET A 64 6.23 1.56 -6.14
N PRO A 65 5.46 2.19 -7.05
CA PRO A 65 4.95 3.54 -6.84
C PRO A 65 4.11 3.68 -5.57
N CYS A 66 3.10 2.82 -5.39
CA CYS A 66 2.25 2.87 -4.19
C CYS A 66 3.05 2.54 -2.91
N HIS A 67 4.01 1.61 -2.99
CA HIS A 67 4.86 1.31 -1.85
C HIS A 67 5.69 2.53 -1.43
N ARG A 68 6.34 3.23 -2.37
CA ARG A 68 7.12 4.43 -2.08
C ARG A 68 6.26 5.57 -1.55
N ILE A 69 5.07 5.78 -2.15
CA ILE A 69 4.10 6.75 -1.65
C ILE A 69 3.77 6.46 -0.18
N GLY A 70 3.56 5.18 0.17
CA GLY A 70 3.34 4.77 1.56
C GLY A 70 4.55 5.04 2.47
N GLU A 71 5.78 4.73 2.03
CA GLU A 71 6.98 5.02 2.81
C GLU A 71 7.20 6.52 3.04
N ASP A 72 6.99 7.33 2.00
CA ASP A 72 7.26 8.77 2.03
C ASP A 72 6.18 9.54 2.80
N LEU A 73 4.91 9.18 2.59
CA LEU A 73 3.76 9.92 3.11
C LEU A 73 3.16 9.30 4.37
N CYS A 74 3.37 8.02 4.64
CA CYS A 74 2.82 7.31 5.80
C CYS A 74 3.94 6.55 6.55
N PRO A 75 4.97 7.25 7.07
CA PRO A 75 6.14 6.62 7.68
C PRO A 75 5.83 5.84 8.97
N GLN A 76 4.69 6.12 9.61
CA GLN A 76 4.20 5.36 10.76
C GLN A 76 3.43 4.09 10.38
N GLY A 77 3.28 3.82 9.07
CA GLY A 77 2.51 2.71 8.55
C GLY A 77 1.11 3.11 8.12
N TYR A 78 0.44 2.16 7.46
CA TYR A 78 -0.91 2.28 6.94
C TYR A 78 -1.51 0.87 6.76
N TYR A 79 -2.83 0.76 6.70
CA TYR A 79 -3.49 -0.51 6.39
C TYR A 79 -3.34 -0.82 4.90
N ILE A 80 -2.84 -2.00 4.56
CA ILE A 80 -2.69 -2.41 3.16
C ILE A 80 -4.08 -2.50 2.50
N GLY A 81 -4.23 -1.83 1.35
CA GLY A 81 -5.51 -1.59 0.68
C GLY A 81 -6.25 -0.34 1.14
N GLY A 82 -5.72 0.37 2.14
CA GLY A 82 -6.26 1.60 2.72
C GLY A 82 -5.39 2.85 2.50
N LEU A 83 -4.36 2.77 1.65
CA LEU A 83 -3.38 3.86 1.50
C LEU A 83 -4.01 5.16 0.99
N VAL A 84 -4.98 5.06 0.08
CA VAL A 84 -5.62 6.27 -0.47
C VAL A 84 -6.56 6.93 0.53
N GLU A 85 -7.27 6.14 1.31
CA GLU A 85 -8.14 6.61 2.38
C GLU A 85 -7.30 7.40 3.39
N ILE A 86 -6.19 6.81 3.86
CA ILE A 86 -5.28 7.47 4.81
C ILE A 86 -4.69 8.76 4.22
N ILE A 87 -4.22 8.75 2.98
CA ILE A 87 -3.64 9.96 2.35
C ILE A 87 -4.73 11.03 2.16
N GLN A 88 -5.94 10.64 1.75
CA GLN A 88 -7.02 11.59 1.55
C GLN A 88 -7.47 12.22 2.87
N GLU A 89 -7.55 11.43 3.95
CA GLU A 89 -7.95 11.89 5.28
C GLU A 89 -6.85 12.75 5.93
N CYS A 90 -5.60 12.31 5.89
CA CYS A 90 -4.49 13.03 6.51
C CYS A 90 -4.04 14.27 5.72
N LEU A 91 -3.94 14.14 4.40
CA LEU A 91 -3.24 15.08 3.54
C LEU A 91 -4.17 15.79 2.55
N GLY A 92 -5.44 15.38 2.45
CA GLY A 92 -6.45 16.08 1.67
C GLY A 92 -6.40 15.85 0.16
N PHE A 93 -5.67 14.83 -0.33
CA PHE A 93 -5.59 14.53 -1.76
C PHE A 93 -5.65 13.04 -2.08
N ASP A 94 -5.98 12.70 -3.33
CA ASP A 94 -5.97 11.33 -3.83
C ASP A 94 -4.84 11.19 -4.85
N TYR A 95 -3.77 10.48 -4.47
CA TYR A 95 -2.56 10.31 -5.31
C TYR A 95 -2.83 9.53 -6.60
N ARG A 96 -4.00 8.90 -6.76
CA ARG A 96 -4.40 8.21 -7.99
C ARG A 96 -4.99 9.16 -9.02
N LYS A 97 -5.39 10.37 -8.61
CA LYS A 97 -5.97 11.38 -9.49
C LYS A 97 -4.85 12.20 -10.12
N VAL A 98 -4.72 12.11 -11.44
CA VAL A 98 -3.87 13.03 -12.20
C VAL A 98 -4.62 14.35 -12.37
N PRO A 99 -4.04 15.51 -12.01
CA PRO A 99 -4.68 16.80 -12.26
C PRO A 99 -4.89 16.99 -13.77
N LYS A 100 -6.04 17.54 -14.16
CA LYS A 100 -6.43 17.69 -15.57
C LYS A 100 -5.46 18.56 -16.37
N GLU A 101 -4.72 19.43 -15.71
CA GLU A 101 -3.70 20.29 -16.34
C GLU A 101 -2.45 19.53 -16.84
N TYR A 102 -2.29 18.25 -16.47
CA TYR A 102 -1.18 17.39 -16.88
C TYR A 102 -1.62 16.20 -17.76
N LEU A 103 -2.86 16.20 -18.24
CA LEU A 103 -3.42 15.24 -19.20
C LEU A 103 -3.63 15.90 -20.56
#